data_AF-B3T315-F1
#
_entry.id   AF-B3T315-F1
#
_cell.length_a   1.000
_cell.length_b   1.000
_cell.length_c   1.000
_cell.angle_alpha   90.00
_cell.angle_beta   90.00
_cell.angle_gamma   90.00
#
_symmetry.space_group_name_H-M   'P 1'
#
loop_
_entity.id
_entity.type
_entity.pdbx_description
1 polymer ?
#
loop_
_entity_poly.entity_id
_entity_poly.type
_entity_poly.pdbx_seq_one_letter_code
_entity_poly.pdbx_strand_id
1 'polypeptide(L)'
;MSTVSGSQYGVGLITLLVASSIGIGYYTMFYLPEQLATPDIDEHVLDPVKSTYIEMILGSSNADQQDNYVPKLVNLQLSIDNHVIWTNVDETAHTVTPDHRYKFLLY
;
A
#
# COMPACT_ATOMS: atom_id res chain seq x y z
N MET A 1 56.52 -13.68 12.55
CA MET A 1 55.54 -13.99 11.48
C MET A 1 54.98 -15.36 11.77
N SER A 2 53.72 -15.45 12.21
CA SER A 2 53.07 -16.74 12.49
C SER A 2 52.67 -17.40 11.18
N THR A 3 53.27 -18.54 10.87
CA THR A 3 52.90 -19.38 9.73
C THR A 3 51.57 -20.05 10.03
N VAL A 4 50.50 -19.56 9.39
CA VAL A 4 49.20 -20.25 9.40
C VAL A 4 49.28 -21.48 8.50
N SER A 5 48.91 -22.65 9.02
CA SER A 5 48.96 -23.91 8.28
C SER A 5 47.80 -24.02 7.28
N GLY A 6 47.93 -24.84 6.24
CA GLY A 6 46.89 -25.03 5.21
C GLY A 6 45.51 -25.43 5.76
N SER A 7 45.45 -26.06 6.94
CA SER A 7 44.19 -26.40 7.61
C SER A 7 43.45 -25.16 8.14
N GLN A 8 44.16 -24.10 8.57
CA GLN A 8 43.54 -22.87 9.06
C GLN A 8 42.87 -22.08 7.92
N TYR A 9 43.45 -22.09 6.72
CA TYR A 9 42.81 -21.52 5.52
C TYR A 9 41.54 -22.29 5.15
N GLY A 10 41.58 -23.63 5.20
CA GLY A 10 40.40 -24.46 4.94
C GLY A 10 39.27 -24.21 5.93
N VAL A 11 39.59 -24.15 7.23
CA VAL A 11 38.61 -23.85 8.28
C VAL A 11 38.02 -22.45 8.11
N GLY A 12 38.85 -21.45 7.81
CA GLY A 12 38.40 -20.08 7.57
C GLY A 12 37.43 -19.97 6.38
N LEU A 13 37.75 -20.62 5.25
CA LEU A 13 36.89 -20.64 4.07
C LEU A 13 35.55 -21.34 4.34
N ILE A 14 35.58 -22.51 5.00
CA ILE A 14 34.35 -23.25 5.35
C ILE A 14 33.48 -22.41 6.29
N THR A 15 34.09 -21.75 7.27
CA THR A 15 33.37 -20.90 8.23
C THR A 15 32.66 -19.75 7.50
N LEU A 16 33.35 -19.08 6.57
CA LEU A 16 32.76 -18.02 5.76
C LEU A 16 31.59 -18.54 4.92
N LEU A 17 31.76 -19.69 4.25
CA LEU A 17 30.70 -20.27 3.42
C LEU A 17 29.47 -20.61 4.24
N VAL A 18 29.64 -21.25 5.40
CA VAL A 18 28.52 -21.58 6.29
C VAL A 18 27.82 -20.32 6.79
N ALA A 19 28.57 -19.32 7.25
CA ALA A 19 28.00 -18.06 7.73
C ALA A 19 27.24 -17.31 6.61
N SER A 20 27.81 -17.23 5.41
CA SER A 20 27.16 -16.62 4.26
C SER A 20 25.91 -17.39 3.83
N SER A 21 25.95 -18.73 3.81
CA SER A 21 24.78 -19.55 3.47
C SER A 21 23.64 -19.39 4.48
N ILE A 22 23.94 -19.28 5.78
CA ILE A 22 22.93 -18.97 6.80
C ILE A 22 22.33 -17.60 6.56
N GLY A 23 23.16 -16.58 6.32
CA GLY A 23 22.69 -15.21 6.06
C GLY A 23 21.81 -15.12 4.82
N ILE A 24 22.26 -15.71 3.70
CA ILE A 24 21.48 -15.77 2.46
C ILE A 24 20.19 -16.56 2.68
N GLY A 25 20.26 -17.73 3.32
CA GLY A 25 19.10 -18.56 3.59
C GLY A 25 18.07 -17.85 4.45
N TYR A 26 18.48 -17.15 5.51
CA TYR A 26 17.58 -16.34 6.33
C TYR A 26 16.94 -15.21 5.50
N TYR A 27 17.77 -14.50 4.73
CA TYR A 27 17.32 -13.38 3.92
C TYR A 27 16.29 -13.80 2.86
N THR A 28 16.53 -14.91 2.16
CA THR A 28 15.67 -15.37 1.08
C THR A 28 14.44 -16.14 1.56
N MET A 29 14.54 -16.88 2.66
CA MET A 29 13.45 -17.76 3.12
C MET A 29 12.52 -17.11 4.14
N PHE A 30 12.98 -16.10 4.88
CA PHE A 30 12.19 -15.49 5.95
C PHE A 30 12.02 -13.99 5.76
N TYR A 31 13.13 -13.24 5.64
CA TYR A 31 13.05 -11.79 5.57
C TYR A 31 12.35 -11.27 4.31
N LEU A 32 12.78 -11.71 3.12
CA LEU A 32 12.18 -11.28 1.85
C LEU A 32 10.69 -11.64 1.74
N PRO A 33 10.25 -12.88 2.02
CA PRO A 33 8.84 -13.23 1.99
C PRO A 33 7.99 -12.41 2.94
N GLU A 34 8.48 -12.11 4.14
CA GLU A 34 7.75 -11.27 5.11
C GLU A 34 7.61 -9.82 4.63
N GLN A 35 8.66 -9.24 4.05
CA GLN A 35 8.62 -7.85 3.53
C GLN A 35 7.75 -7.72 2.27
N LEU A 36 7.65 -8.79 1.47
CA LEU A 36 6.84 -8.83 0.25
C LEU A 36 5.45 -9.42 0.49
N ALA A 37 5.15 -9.86 1.72
CA ALA A 37 3.82 -10.34 2.06
C ALA A 37 2.84 -9.20 1.81
N THR A 38 1.82 -9.48 1.00
CA THR A 38 0.70 -8.54 0.86
C THR A 38 0.07 -8.40 2.25
N PRO A 39 -0.22 -7.17 2.71
CA PRO A 39 -0.86 -7.00 4.01
C PRO A 39 -2.14 -7.83 4.05
N ASP A 40 -2.32 -8.58 5.13
CA ASP A 40 -3.56 -9.30 5.40
C ASP A 40 -4.61 -8.27 5.80
N ILE A 41 -5.57 -8.04 4.91
CA ILE A 41 -6.62 -7.03 5.07
C ILE A 41 -7.92 -7.77 5.42
N ASP A 42 -8.56 -7.35 6.50
CA ASP A 42 -9.87 -7.86 6.93
C ASP A 42 -10.85 -7.84 5.74
N GLU A 43 -11.55 -8.95 5.51
CA GLU A 43 -12.51 -9.10 4.40
C GLU A 43 -13.56 -7.99 4.42
N HIS A 44 -13.96 -7.50 5.60
CA HIS A 44 -14.92 -6.42 5.72
C HIS A 44 -14.39 -5.07 5.19
N VAL A 45 -13.08 -4.87 5.13
CA VAL A 45 -12.50 -3.70 4.45
C VAL A 45 -12.63 -3.84 2.92
N LEU A 46 -12.54 -5.07 2.39
CA LEU A 46 -12.67 -5.35 0.96
C LEU A 46 -14.14 -5.35 0.52
N ASP A 47 -15.04 -5.87 1.37
CA ASP A 47 -16.48 -5.89 1.19
C ASP A 47 -17.19 -5.26 2.40
N PRO A 48 -17.29 -3.92 2.43
CA PRO A 48 -17.89 -3.21 3.56
C PRO A 48 -19.40 -3.35 3.58
N VAL A 49 -19.94 -3.29 4.80
CA VAL A 49 -21.38 -3.48 5.08
C VAL A 49 -22.25 -2.42 4.38
N LYS A 50 -21.70 -1.25 4.07
CA LYS A 50 -22.38 -0.14 3.40
C LYS A 50 -21.48 0.49 2.34
N SER A 51 -22.11 1.23 1.44
CA SER A 51 -21.42 2.08 0.46
C SER A 51 -21.77 3.54 0.68
N THR A 52 -20.80 4.40 0.45
CA THR A 52 -20.98 5.85 0.40
C THR A 52 -21.22 6.28 -1.05
N TYR A 53 -22.25 7.07 -1.29
CA TYR A 53 -22.57 7.61 -2.61
C TYR A 53 -22.18 9.08 -2.70
N ILE A 54 -21.50 9.45 -3.78
CA ILE A 54 -21.17 10.83 -4.13
C ILE A 54 -21.65 11.10 -5.55
N GLU A 55 -22.40 12.17 -5.73
CA GLU A 55 -22.98 12.53 -7.01
C GLU A 55 -22.25 13.73 -7.60
N MET A 56 -21.88 13.64 -8.88
CA MET A 56 -21.48 14.78 -9.69
C MET A 56 -22.78 15.37 -10.25
N ILE A 57 -23.15 16.54 -9.73
CA ILE A 57 -24.49 17.09 -9.94
C ILE A 57 -24.58 17.87 -11.25
N LEU A 58 -25.80 18.15 -11.70
CA LEU A 58 -26.04 18.93 -12.91
C LEU A 58 -25.27 20.27 -12.87
N GLY A 59 -24.60 20.60 -13.97
CA GLY A 59 -23.77 21.81 -14.07
C GLY A 59 -22.37 21.66 -13.46
N SER A 60 -21.97 20.45 -13.04
CA SER A 60 -20.62 20.17 -12.48
C SER A 60 -19.47 20.57 -13.40
N SER A 61 -19.70 20.77 -14.70
CA SER A 61 -18.72 21.32 -15.64
C SER A 61 -18.46 22.82 -15.46
N ASN A 62 -19.34 23.57 -14.78
CA ASN A 62 -19.22 25.00 -14.56
C ASN A 62 -18.25 25.28 -13.39
N ALA A 63 -17.16 26.00 -13.67
CA ALA A 63 -16.17 26.35 -12.65
C ALA A 63 -16.71 27.33 -11.59
N ASP A 64 -17.73 28.12 -11.91
CA ASP A 64 -18.34 29.09 -11.00
C ASP A 64 -19.41 28.46 -10.08
N GLN A 65 -19.78 27.20 -10.32
CA GLN A 65 -20.71 26.48 -9.46
C GLN A 65 -20.03 26.15 -8.14
N GLN A 66 -20.71 26.50 -7.04
CA GLN A 66 -20.18 26.31 -5.69
C GLN A 66 -20.05 24.80 -5.35
N ASP A 67 -21.05 24.01 -5.71
CA ASP A 67 -21.11 22.58 -5.46
C ASP A 67 -21.10 21.76 -6.75
N ASN A 68 -19.93 21.30 -7.17
CA ASN A 68 -19.81 20.42 -8.36
C ASN A 68 -20.16 18.95 -8.05
N TYR A 69 -20.09 18.57 -6.78
CA TYR A 69 -20.44 17.22 -6.33
C TYR A 69 -20.91 17.26 -4.88
N VAL A 70 -21.77 16.33 -4.52
CA VAL A 70 -22.40 16.26 -3.19
C VAL A 70 -22.37 14.82 -2.68
N PRO A 71 -22.01 14.58 -1.41
CA PRO A 71 -21.45 15.55 -0.46
C PRO A 71 -20.00 15.95 -0.77
N LYS A 72 -19.60 17.17 -0.38
CA LYS A 72 -18.22 17.68 -0.53
C LYS A 72 -17.21 17.08 0.46
N LEU A 73 -17.70 16.66 1.62
CA LEU A 73 -16.90 16.07 2.67
C LEU A 73 -17.63 14.82 3.17
N VAL A 74 -16.89 13.72 3.24
CA VAL A 74 -17.36 12.48 3.82
C VAL A 74 -16.33 11.99 4.83
N ASN A 75 -16.79 11.64 6.02
CA ASN A 75 -16.00 10.90 6.98
C ASN A 75 -16.32 9.42 6.81
N LEU A 76 -15.32 8.64 6.41
CA LEU A 76 -15.44 7.20 6.17
C LEU A 76 -14.81 6.41 7.31
N GLN A 77 -15.39 5.27 7.62
CA GLN A 77 -14.87 4.27 8.53
C GLN A 77 -14.55 2.99 7.75
N LEU A 78 -13.31 2.51 7.91
CA LEU A 78 -12.89 1.22 7.38
C LEU A 78 -13.81 0.10 7.87
N SER A 79 -14.07 -0.85 7.00
CA SER A 79 -14.99 -1.99 7.18
C SER A 79 -16.48 -1.67 7.20
N ILE A 80 -16.86 -0.38 7.19
CA ILE A 80 -18.27 0.02 7.26
C ILE A 80 -18.74 0.68 5.98
N ASP A 81 -18.08 1.74 5.53
CA ASP A 81 -18.55 2.56 4.40
C ASP A 81 -17.42 3.00 3.45
N ASN A 82 -16.24 2.38 3.55
CA ASN A 82 -15.08 2.69 2.72
C ASN A 82 -15.22 2.28 1.23
N HIS A 83 -16.37 1.76 0.81
CA HIS A 83 -16.71 1.56 -0.60
C HIS A 83 -17.45 2.80 -1.12
N VAL A 84 -16.71 3.66 -1.84
CA VAL A 84 -17.24 4.92 -2.38
C VAL A 84 -17.67 4.74 -3.83
N ILE A 85 -18.93 5.04 -4.12
CA ILE A 85 -19.54 4.99 -5.45
C ILE A 85 -19.76 6.41 -5.94
N TRP A 86 -19.11 6.75 -7.05
CA TRP A 86 -19.31 8.03 -7.72
C TRP A 86 -20.31 7.88 -8.85
N THR A 87 -21.38 8.68 -8.81
CA THR A 87 -22.43 8.68 -9.83
C THR A 87 -22.39 9.97 -10.61
N ASN A 88 -22.32 9.89 -11.94
CA ASN A 88 -22.45 11.06 -12.79
C ASN A 88 -23.92 11.31 -13.11
N VAL A 89 -24.48 12.39 -12.56
CA VAL A 89 -25.85 12.84 -12.83
C VAL A 89 -25.84 14.07 -13.77
N ASP A 90 -24.67 14.58 -14.12
CA ASP A 90 -24.50 15.69 -15.05
C ASP A 90 -24.65 15.24 -16.52
N GLU A 91 -24.90 16.20 -17.41
CA GLU A 91 -24.97 15.97 -18.87
C GLU A 91 -23.58 15.88 -19.51
N THR A 92 -22.55 16.32 -18.79
CA THR A 92 -21.15 16.26 -19.22
C THR A 92 -20.45 15.03 -18.64
N ALA A 93 -19.57 14.40 -19.42
CA ALA A 93 -18.77 13.27 -18.93
C ALA A 93 -17.70 13.73 -17.93
N HIS A 94 -17.63 13.05 -16.79
CA HIS A 94 -16.68 13.34 -15.71
C HIS A 94 -15.88 12.10 -15.32
N THR A 95 -14.69 12.32 -14.77
CA THR A 95 -13.84 11.29 -14.16
C THR A 95 -13.38 11.75 -12.79
N VAL A 96 -13.20 10.81 -11.87
CA VAL A 96 -12.71 11.08 -10.52
C VAL A 96 -11.23 10.73 -10.45
N THR A 97 -10.43 11.66 -9.94
CA THR A 97 -8.98 11.49 -9.80
C THR A 97 -8.60 11.64 -8.34
N PRO A 98 -7.86 10.68 -7.74
CA PRO A 98 -7.32 10.85 -6.41
C PRO A 98 -6.39 12.06 -6.33
N ASP A 99 -6.52 12.88 -5.28
CA ASP A 99 -5.51 13.90 -4.99
C ASP A 99 -4.28 13.23 -4.37
N HIS A 100 -3.17 13.23 -5.10
CA HIS A 100 -1.94 12.55 -4.70
C HIS A 100 -1.10 13.36 -3.69
N ARG A 101 -1.60 14.48 -3.17
CA ARG A 101 -0.82 15.38 -2.28
C ARG A 101 -0.72 14.93 -0.81
N TYR A 102 -0.79 13.63 -0.52
CA TYR A 102 -0.54 13.13 0.82
C TYR A 102 0.97 13.00 1.09
N LYS A 103 1.53 13.93 1.87
CA LYS A 103 2.77 13.69 2.63
C LYS A 103 2.39 12.93 3.91
N PHE A 104 2.76 11.67 4.01
CA PHE A 104 2.78 10.98 5.31
C PHE A 104 3.82 11.66 6.20
N LEU A 105 3.37 12.44 7.18
CA LEU A 105 4.19 12.79 8.34
C LEU A 105 3.98 11.67 9.36
N LEU A 106 4.90 10.69 9.35
CA LEU A 106 5.04 9.76 10.46
C LEU A 106 5.68 10.53 11.62
N TYR A 107 4.95 10.65 12.73
CA TYR A 107 5.50 11.00 14.05
C TYR A 107 5.79 9.71 14.81
#